data_AF-A0AAP0ECW1-F1
#
_entry.id   AF-A0AAP0ECW1-F1
#
_cell.length_a   1.000
_cell.length_b   1.000
_cell.length_c   1.000
_cell.angle_alpha   90.00
_cell.angle_beta   90.00
_cell.angle_gamma   90.00
#
_symmetry.space_group_name_H-M   'P 1'
#
loop_
_entity.id
_entity.type
_entity.pdbx_description
1 polymer ?
#
loop_
_entity_poly.entity_id
_entity_poly.type
_entity_poly.pdbx_seq_one_letter_code
_entity_poly.pdbx_strand_id
1 'polypeptide(L)'
;MAAVHYKFKSSKDYKSLVIEGPSISVADLKLTIVESMHLKRRTNFILLVFDAQTNEANSDSSSRAYQCFGGFMDGRMSTRDRAPHAGYICRRCNISGHFIWDCPTNGDPNYDIKKLKPPTGIPKSMLMTTSDGSYALTGGVVAALKPDE
;
A
#
# COMPACT_ATOMS: atom_id res chain seq x y z
N MET A 1 12.98 41.04 -0.23
CA MET A 1 12.27 39.76 -0.34
C MET A 1 12.96 38.94 -1.41
N ALA A 2 13.56 37.81 -1.05
CA ALA A 2 14.08 36.86 -2.03
C ALA A 2 12.98 35.82 -2.33
N ALA A 3 12.99 35.25 -3.53
CA ALA A 3 12.06 34.20 -3.91
C ALA A 3 12.82 33.02 -4.51
N VAL A 4 12.49 31.80 -4.07
CA VAL A 4 13.02 30.57 -4.66
C VAL A 4 11.95 29.94 -5.54
N HIS A 5 12.31 29.74 -6.81
CA HIS A 5 11.49 29.04 -7.79
C HIS A 5 11.90 27.58 -7.83
N TYR A 6 10.94 26.69 -7.59
CA TYR A 6 11.16 25.24 -7.58
C TYR A 6 10.06 24.54 -8.37
N LYS A 7 10.34 23.33 -8.83
CA LYS A 7 9.41 22.52 -9.60
C LYS A 7 9.54 21.06 -9.21
N PHE A 8 8.42 20.43 -8.89
CA PHE A 8 8.38 18.99 -8.71
C PHE A 8 8.52 18.27 -10.04
N LYS A 9 9.23 17.14 -10.04
CA LYS A 9 9.35 16.28 -11.23
C LYS A 9 8.00 15.82 -11.78
N SER A 10 7.00 15.69 -10.92
CA SER A 10 5.62 15.32 -11.28
C SER A 10 4.77 16.48 -11.81
N SER A 11 5.21 17.73 -11.63
CA SER A 11 4.45 18.94 -12.01
C SER A 11 5.05 19.57 -13.26
N LYS A 12 4.22 20.23 -14.08
CA LYS A 12 4.70 20.97 -15.26
C LYS A 12 5.15 22.37 -14.89
N ASP A 13 4.42 23.01 -13.98
CA ASP A 13 4.56 24.41 -13.61
C ASP A 13 5.56 24.62 -12.46
N TYR A 14 6.21 25.79 -12.45
CA TYR A 14 7.08 26.24 -11.36
C TYR A 14 6.26 26.89 -10.25
N LYS A 15 6.68 26.67 -9.00
CA LYS A 15 6.12 27.34 -7.82
C LYS A 15 7.19 28.21 -7.17
N SER A 16 6.79 29.36 -6.63
CA SER A 16 7.68 30.30 -5.94
C SER A 16 7.41 30.29 -4.44
N LEU A 17 8.46 30.18 -3.62
CA LEU A 17 8.40 30.48 -2.19
C LEU A 17 9.04 31.83 -1.93
N VAL A 18 8.34 32.67 -1.18
CA VAL A 18 8.90 33.94 -0.68
C VAL A 18 9.69 33.64 0.59
N ILE A 19 10.91 34.17 0.66
CA ILE A 19 11.83 33.97 1.79
C ILE A 19 11.95 35.28 2.57
N GLU A 20 11.78 35.19 3.88
CA GLU A 20 11.92 36.29 4.83
C GLU A 20 13.39 36.52 5.25
N GLY A 21 14.31 36.56 4.28
CA GLY A 21 15.73 36.74 4.56
C GLY A 21 16.64 36.69 3.33
N PRO A 22 17.94 36.99 3.52
CA PRO A 22 18.94 36.96 2.44
C PRO A 22 19.32 35.54 2.00
N SER A 23 19.20 34.53 2.87
CA SER A 23 19.40 33.12 2.54
C SER A 23 18.50 32.23 3.40
N ILE A 24 18.11 31.07 2.86
CA ILE A 24 17.31 30.06 3.56
C ILE A 24 18.12 28.78 3.70
N SER A 25 17.97 28.10 4.84
CA SER A 25 18.56 26.78 5.01
C SER A 25 17.81 25.75 4.15
N VAL A 26 18.50 24.70 3.70
CA VAL A 26 17.88 23.63 2.90
C VAL A 26 16.77 22.93 3.71
N ALA A 27 16.92 22.85 5.03
CA ALA A 27 15.93 22.27 5.93
C ALA A 27 14.65 23.12 5.99
N ASP A 28 14.76 24.44 6.17
CA ASP A 28 13.60 25.33 6.22
C ASP A 28 12.90 25.43 4.87
N LEU A 29 13.68 25.44 3.78
CA LEU A 29 13.13 25.38 2.43
C LEU A 29 12.30 24.12 2.25
N LYS A 30 12.82 22.96 2.65
CA LYS A 30 12.10 21.70 2.57
C LYS A 30 10.82 21.70 3.41
N LEU A 31 10.85 22.22 4.64
CA LEU A 31 9.68 22.34 5.53
C LEU A 31 8.58 23.22 4.91
N THR A 32 8.96 24.38 4.41
CA THR A 32 8.04 25.35 3.79
C THR A 32 7.39 24.77 2.52
N ILE A 33 8.12 23.95 1.74
CA ILE A 33 7.56 23.24 0.59
C ILE A 33 6.51 22.21 1.02
N VAL A 34 6.82 21.40 2.03
CA VAL A 34 5.90 20.37 2.55
C VAL A 34 4.61 20.99 3.09
N GLU A 35 4.74 22.09 3.83
CA GLU A 35 3.61 22.84 4.40
C GLU A 35 2.76 23.49 3.30
N SER A 36 3.38 24.24 2.38
CA SER A 36 2.68 24.99 1.32
C SER A 36 2.02 24.11 0.26
N MET A 37 2.43 22.85 0.12
CA MET A 37 1.85 21.90 -0.83
C MET A 37 0.94 20.87 -0.17
N HIS A 38 0.79 20.89 1.16
CA HIS A 38 0.06 19.88 1.91
C HIS A 38 0.37 18.45 1.44
N LEU A 39 1.66 18.18 1.15
CA LEU A 39 2.10 16.86 0.71
C LEU A 39 1.68 15.86 1.78
N LYS A 40 0.72 15.00 1.43
CA LYS A 40 -0.21 14.28 2.32
C LYS A 40 0.47 13.87 3.64
N ARG A 41 -0.08 14.37 4.77
CA ARG A 41 0.34 14.10 6.17
C ARG A 41 0.36 12.62 6.59
N ARG A 42 0.20 11.67 5.65
CA ARG A 42 0.03 10.24 5.90
C ARG A 42 1.20 9.36 5.42
N THR A 43 2.22 9.92 4.78
CA THR A 43 3.29 9.11 4.17
C THR A 43 4.66 9.64 4.53
N ASN A 44 5.56 8.76 4.97
CA ASN A 44 6.98 9.05 5.10
C ASN A 44 7.58 9.11 3.68
N PHE A 45 7.76 10.30 3.14
CA PHE A 45 8.48 10.52 1.89
C PHE A 45 9.74 11.35 2.15
N ILE A 46 10.79 11.06 1.40
CA ILE A 46 12.07 11.77 1.46
C ILE A 46 12.05 12.83 0.36
N LEU A 47 12.17 14.10 0.73
CA LEU A 47 12.25 15.21 -0.23
C LEU A 47 13.71 15.46 -0.60
N LEU A 48 14.09 15.04 -1.81
CA LEU A 48 15.40 15.30 -2.39
C LEU A 48 15.38 16.64 -3.13
N VAL A 49 16.37 17.49 -2.84
CA VAL A 49 16.54 18.78 -3.50
C VAL A 49 17.75 18.66 -4.43
N PHE A 50 17.52 18.97 -5.70
CA PHE A 50 18.55 18.99 -6.73
C PHE A 50 18.73 20.42 -7.22
N ASP A 51 19.97 20.82 -7.47
CA ASP A 51 20.25 22.10 -8.12
C ASP A 51 19.87 22.03 -9.61
N ALA A 52 19.28 23.10 -10.13
CA ALA A 52 18.83 23.15 -11.52
C ALA A 52 19.98 23.26 -12.55
N GLN A 53 21.12 23.80 -12.14
CA GLN A 53 22.27 24.06 -13.01
C GLN A 53 23.28 22.90 -12.97
N THR A 54 23.60 22.40 -11.78
CA THR A 54 24.63 21.35 -11.62
C THR A 54 24.04 19.94 -11.53
N ASN A 55 22.71 19.81 -11.35
CA ASN A 55 22.02 18.55 -11.10
C ASN A 55 22.59 17.77 -9.89
N GLU A 56 23.31 18.46 -9.02
CA GLU A 56 23.86 17.89 -7.80
C GLU A 56 22.76 17.77 -6.76
N ALA A 57 22.69 16.59 -6.14
CA ALA A 57 21.78 16.36 -5.03
C ALA A 57 22.37 17.01 -3.78
N ASN A 58 21.66 17.96 -3.19
CA ASN A 58 22.08 18.52 -1.92
C ASN A 58 21.86 17.46 -0.81
N SER A 59 22.96 16.89 -0.34
CA SER A 59 23.06 15.76 0.60
C SER A 59 22.91 16.17 2.06
N ASP A 60 22.17 17.25 2.34
CA ASP A 60 21.88 17.59 3.72
C ASP A 60 21.04 16.47 4.35
N SER A 61 21.73 15.71 5.20
CA SER A 61 21.34 14.43 5.80
C SER A 61 20.24 14.58 6.85
N SER A 62 19.58 15.74 6.91
CA SER A 62 18.25 15.90 7.49
C SER A 62 17.20 15.17 6.65
N SER A 63 17.38 13.87 6.49
CA SER A 63 16.34 12.86 6.32
C SER A 63 15.52 12.77 7.61
N ARG A 64 15.16 13.90 8.21
CA ARG A 64 14.07 13.94 9.16
C ARG A 64 12.87 13.62 8.28
N ALA A 65 12.44 12.35 8.29
CA ALA A 65 11.11 12.00 7.86
C ALA A 65 10.21 13.10 8.41
N TYR A 66 9.48 13.81 7.53
CA TYR A 66 8.59 14.90 7.94
C TYR A 66 7.47 14.27 8.76
N GLN A 67 7.78 13.99 10.02
CA GLN A 67 6.87 13.52 11.02
C GLN A 67 6.01 14.73 11.30
N CYS A 68 4.77 14.72 10.80
CA CYS A 68 3.77 15.65 11.26
C CYS A 68 3.66 15.47 12.79
N PHE A 69 4.35 16.33 13.54
CA PHE A 69 4.09 16.57 14.95
C PHE A 69 2.81 17.40 15.04
N GLY A 70 1.70 16.72 14.77
CA GLY A 70 0.35 17.27 14.82
C GLY A 70 -0.57 16.26 15.46
N GLY A 71 -0.51 16.17 16.79
CA GLY A 71 -1.49 15.49 17.62
C GLY A 71 -1.05 14.14 18.19
N PHE A 72 -1.09 14.09 19.52
CA PHE A 72 -1.09 12.93 20.42
C PHE A 72 0.28 12.37 20.82
N MET A 73 0.78 12.89 21.95
CA MET A 73 1.35 12.03 22.98
C MET A 73 0.36 10.88 23.22
N ASP A 74 0.74 9.67 22.87
CA ASP A 74 0.67 8.53 23.79
C ASP A 74 1.52 7.40 23.22
N GLY A 75 2.07 6.60 24.12
CA GLY A 75 3.13 5.66 23.84
C GLY A 75 2.85 4.68 22.70
N ARG A 76 3.89 3.93 22.35
CA ARG A 76 3.84 2.71 21.57
C ARG A 76 2.68 1.82 22.05
N MET A 77 1.50 1.93 21.45
CA MET A 77 0.47 0.90 21.55
C MET A 77 0.44 0.20 20.22
N SER A 78 1.15 -0.94 20.20
CA SER A 78 0.93 -1.98 19.22
C SER A 78 -0.56 -2.11 18.93
N THR A 79 -0.96 -1.99 17.67
CA THR A 79 -2.27 -2.45 17.22
C THR A 79 -2.48 -3.97 17.41
N ARG A 80 -1.53 -4.64 18.08
CA ARG A 80 -1.52 -6.05 18.50
C ARG A 80 -2.28 -6.29 19.82
N ASP A 81 -2.61 -5.23 20.58
CA ASP A 81 -3.37 -5.33 21.83
C ASP A 81 -4.84 -4.90 21.69
N ARG A 82 -5.28 -4.54 20.47
CA ARG A 82 -6.68 -4.18 20.25
C ARG A 82 -7.49 -5.45 20.06
N ALA A 83 -8.27 -5.82 21.07
CA ALA A 83 -9.29 -6.86 20.92
C ALA A 83 -10.12 -6.57 19.66
N PRO A 84 -10.48 -7.61 18.88
CA PRO A 84 -11.22 -7.41 17.65
C PRO A 84 -12.57 -6.74 17.96
N HIS A 85 -13.10 -6.01 16.98
CA HIS A 85 -14.35 -5.26 17.13
C HIS A 85 -15.47 -6.16 17.69
N ALA A 86 -16.39 -5.56 18.47
CA ALA A 86 -17.55 -6.25 19.01
C ALA A 86 -18.30 -7.01 17.90
N GLY A 87 -18.43 -8.34 18.05
CA GLY A 87 -19.06 -9.23 17.06
C GLY A 87 -18.12 -9.87 16.04
N TYR A 88 -16.81 -9.59 16.06
CA TYR A 88 -15.85 -10.34 15.25
C TYR A 88 -15.60 -11.73 15.83
N ILE A 89 -15.76 -12.74 14.97
CA ILE A 89 -15.54 -14.15 15.28
C ILE A 89 -14.35 -14.63 14.45
N CYS A 90 -13.37 -15.28 15.09
CA CYS A 90 -12.18 -15.79 14.40
C CYS A 90 -12.57 -16.84 13.35
N ARG A 91 -12.18 -16.65 12.09
CA ARG A 91 -12.52 -17.58 11.00
C ARG A 91 -11.74 -18.90 11.00
N ARG A 92 -10.84 -19.10 11.98
CA ARG A 92 -10.07 -20.36 12.15
C ARG A 92 -10.70 -21.26 13.23
N CYS A 93 -11.02 -20.72 14.40
CA CYS A 93 -11.58 -21.49 15.53
C CYS A 93 -13.05 -21.15 15.85
N ASN A 94 -13.64 -20.16 15.19
CA ASN A 94 -15.01 -19.67 15.39
C ASN A 94 -15.29 -19.11 16.80
N ILE A 95 -14.27 -18.60 17.50
CA ILE A 95 -14.37 -18.00 18.84
C ILE A 95 -14.13 -16.48 18.73
N SER A 96 -14.88 -15.67 19.48
CA SER A 96 -14.69 -14.22 19.57
C SER A 96 -13.58 -13.85 20.56
N GLY A 97 -12.89 -12.73 20.33
CA GLY A 97 -11.90 -12.17 21.28
C GLY A 97 -10.46 -12.11 20.78
N HIS A 98 -10.14 -12.73 19.64
CA HIS A 98 -8.84 -12.62 18.98
C HIS A 98 -8.98 -12.57 17.46
N PHE A 99 -7.98 -12.04 16.77
CA PHE A 99 -7.91 -12.08 15.31
C PHE A 99 -7.36 -13.43 14.82
N ILE A 100 -7.65 -13.77 13.56
CA ILE A 100 -7.14 -15.01 12.93
C ILE A 100 -5.60 -15.17 13.03
N TRP A 101 -4.86 -14.06 13.12
CA TRP A 101 -3.40 -14.04 13.27
C TRP A 101 -2.94 -14.45 14.67
N ASP A 102 -3.70 -14.05 15.70
CA ASP A 102 -3.44 -14.32 17.12
C ASP A 102 -4.29 -15.50 17.62
N CYS A 103 -4.71 -16.39 16.70
CA CYS A 103 -5.52 -17.54 17.04
C CYS A 103 -4.70 -18.51 17.91
N PRO A 104 -5.17 -18.90 19.11
CA PRO A 104 -4.43 -19.82 19.99
C PRO A 104 -4.23 -21.20 19.35
N THR A 105 -5.05 -21.54 18.35
CA THR A 105 -4.94 -22.78 17.57
C THR A 105 -3.96 -22.67 16.39
N ASN A 106 -3.05 -21.69 16.40
CA ASN A 106 -2.06 -21.48 15.35
C ASN A 106 -0.90 -22.48 15.51
N GLY A 107 -0.90 -23.54 14.70
CA GLY A 107 0.04 -24.67 14.79
C GLY A 107 -0.62 -26.02 15.04
N ASP A 108 -1.94 -26.06 15.28
CA ASP A 108 -2.66 -27.32 15.42
C ASP A 108 -2.95 -27.97 14.05
N PRO A 109 -2.45 -29.20 13.79
CA PRO A 109 -2.65 -29.90 12.51
C PRO A 109 -4.11 -30.13 12.14
N ASN A 110 -5.00 -30.18 13.15
CA ASN A 110 -6.44 -30.36 12.97
C ASN A 110 -7.14 -29.12 12.38
N TYR A 111 -6.58 -27.93 12.59
CA TYR A 111 -7.13 -26.65 12.09
C TYR A 111 -6.39 -26.13 10.86
N ASP A 112 -5.16 -26.62 10.60
CA ASP A 112 -4.36 -26.35 9.41
C ASP A 112 -4.68 -27.27 8.22
N ILE A 113 -5.84 -27.93 8.24
CA ILE A 113 -6.35 -28.65 7.07
C ILE A 113 -6.63 -27.60 6.00
N LYS A 114 -5.68 -27.44 5.07
CA LYS A 114 -5.81 -26.57 3.90
C LYS A 114 -7.09 -26.98 3.18
N LYS A 115 -8.14 -26.16 3.29
CA LYS A 115 -9.34 -26.32 2.46
C LYS A 115 -8.87 -26.27 1.02
N LEU A 116 -8.81 -27.43 0.37
CA LEU A 116 -8.53 -27.52 -1.04
C LEU A 116 -9.61 -26.70 -1.73
N LYS A 117 -9.21 -25.54 -2.27
CA LYS A 117 -10.12 -24.78 -3.12
C LYS A 117 -10.49 -25.72 -4.26
N PRO A 118 -11.77 -25.99 -4.52
CA PRO A 118 -12.14 -26.72 -5.72
C PRO A 118 -11.51 -25.97 -6.90
N PRO A 119 -10.91 -26.67 -7.89
CA PRO A 119 -10.38 -25.99 -9.05
C PRO A 119 -11.51 -25.17 -9.65
N THR A 120 -11.35 -23.85 -9.64
CA THR A 120 -12.19 -22.92 -10.40
C THR A 120 -11.85 -23.13 -11.87
N GLY A 121 -12.22 -24.30 -12.37
CA GLY A 121 -12.20 -24.61 -13.79
C GLY A 121 -13.32 -23.87 -14.50
N ILE A 122 -13.20 -23.80 -15.82
CA ILE A 122 -14.23 -23.28 -16.72
C ILE A 122 -15.55 -24.00 -16.40
N PRO A 123 -16.66 -23.29 -16.16
CA PRO A 123 -17.92 -23.92 -15.82
C PRO A 123 -18.34 -24.88 -16.93
N LYS A 124 -18.87 -26.05 -16.55
CA LYS A 124 -19.32 -27.09 -17.49
C LYS A 124 -20.37 -26.59 -18.49
N SER A 125 -21.09 -25.52 -18.17
CA SER A 125 -22.05 -24.87 -19.07
C SER A 125 -21.41 -24.20 -20.29
N MET A 126 -20.12 -23.86 -20.23
CA MET A 126 -19.38 -23.24 -21.34
C MET A 126 -18.61 -24.24 -22.21
N LEU A 127 -18.75 -25.55 -21.94
CA LEU A 127 -18.03 -26.62 -22.62
C LEU A 127 -18.99 -27.36 -23.56
N MET A 128 -18.66 -27.45 -24.86
CA MET A 128 -19.40 -28.27 -25.83
C MET A 128 -18.66 -29.59 -26.08
N THR A 129 -19.37 -30.71 -26.02
CA THR A 129 -18.83 -32.04 -26.34
C THR A 129 -18.57 -32.17 -27.85
N THR A 130 -17.30 -32.22 -28.24
CA THR A 130 -16.87 -32.38 -29.64
C THR A 130 -15.78 -33.47 -29.70
N SER A 131 -15.82 -34.32 -30.73
CA SER A 131 -14.94 -35.49 -30.91
C SER A 131 -13.43 -35.17 -31.04
N ASP A 132 -13.09 -33.93 -31.38
CA ASP A 132 -11.72 -33.50 -31.73
C ASP A 132 -11.00 -32.75 -30.60
N GLY A 133 -11.49 -32.86 -29.36
CA GLY A 133 -11.32 -31.84 -28.32
C GLY A 133 -9.91 -31.58 -27.73
N SER A 134 -9.79 -30.46 -27.02
CA SER A 134 -8.55 -29.93 -26.44
C SER A 134 -8.49 -29.97 -24.90
N TYR A 135 -9.54 -30.44 -24.21
CA TYR A 135 -9.55 -30.57 -22.75
C TYR A 135 -10.29 -31.82 -22.26
N ALA A 136 -9.68 -32.53 -21.30
CA ALA A 136 -10.20 -33.77 -20.75
C ALA A 136 -11.06 -33.53 -19.49
N LEU A 137 -12.31 -33.98 -19.51
CA LEU A 137 -13.18 -34.01 -18.33
C LEU A 137 -12.90 -35.24 -17.46
N THR A 138 -13.28 -35.21 -16.18
CA THR A 138 -13.10 -36.32 -15.22
C THR A 138 -13.77 -37.64 -15.67
N GLY A 139 -14.68 -37.60 -16.66
CA GLY A 139 -15.31 -38.77 -17.28
C GLY A 139 -14.68 -39.23 -18.61
N GLY A 140 -13.49 -38.74 -18.98
CA GLY A 140 -12.78 -39.12 -20.21
C GLY A 140 -13.33 -38.49 -21.50
N VAL A 141 -14.42 -37.73 -21.41
CA VAL A 141 -15.01 -37.02 -22.55
C VAL A 141 -14.25 -35.74 -22.82
N VAL A 142 -13.94 -35.49 -24.10
CA VAL A 142 -13.22 -34.29 -24.54
C VAL A 142 -14.24 -33.25 -25.02
N ALA A 143 -13.97 -31.98 -24.80
CA ALA A 143 -14.88 -30.91 -25.21
C ALA A 143 -14.09 -29.70 -25.78
N ALA A 144 -14.78 -28.75 -26.44
CA ALA A 144 -14.25 -27.50 -26.99
C ALA A 144 -15.04 -26.26 -26.49
N LEU A 145 -14.38 -25.11 -26.31
CA LEU A 145 -15.03 -23.88 -25.84
C LEU A 145 -15.98 -23.35 -26.92
N LYS A 146 -17.19 -22.96 -26.53
CA LYS A 146 -18.16 -22.36 -27.46
C LYS A 146 -17.78 -20.89 -27.70
N PRO A 147 -17.55 -20.42 -28.94
CA PRO A 147 -17.36 -19.00 -29.20
C PRO A 147 -18.71 -18.27 -29.01
N ASP A 148 -18.65 -17.08 -28.43
CA ASP A 148 -19.81 -16.19 -28.28
C ASP A 148 -20.25 -15.68 -29.67
N GLU A 149 -21.50 -15.94 -30.03
CA GLU A 149 -22.19 -15.37 -31.21
C GLU A 149 -22.93 -14.09 -30.80
#